data_AF-A0A0W0ZPN5-F1
#
_entry.id   AF-A0A0W0ZPN5-F1
#
_cell.length_a   1.000
_cell.length_b   1.000
_cell.length_c   1.000
_cell.angle_alpha   90.00
_cell.angle_beta   90.00
_cell.angle_gamma   90.00
#
_symmetry.space_group_name_H-M   'P 1'
#
loop_
_entity.id
_entity.type
_entity.pdbx_description
1 polymer ?
#
loop_
_entity_poly.entity_id
_entity_poly.type
_entity_poly.pdbx_seq_one_letter_code
_entity_poly.pdbx_strand_id
1 'polypeptide(L)'
;MPSKKGIYLLTLIGLLLGFALDGLIRNEIIKIFDYALISLSALLYALAYNDKNCLRLVASSILSALFLSLPLLPIEVRFAALPLEHWFTFLCAFPVFIYVGHSFHYAYHHDNTWRISYTSLFAAVWNTLPLLCVAAVFSALANLLILLGAFIFRTVGSDFLWNLYSNNLHFRLISHVTLFFIGLGIGQQNIKIIYSIRFLLLRMMYYLFPFLALISIVYFILYIGHSLNGGEEYINPLTILIPLTSLGIIFFNAYFQDGSVESGAPFGLKLLLRIYRVILFLLILMMTHKIFQSYSLDINVVICIITVILYSLTYAITAWFSESMEKKWVRIGNIFSALFFMIILFLLNLPYMPIVFQVGS
;
A
#
# COMPACT_ATOMS: atom_id res chain seq x y z
N MET A 1 -4.21 13.39 -29.76
CA MET A 1 -4.50 11.94 -29.64
C MET A 1 -3.25 11.17 -29.21
N PRO A 2 -2.89 11.11 -27.91
CA PRO A 2 -1.73 10.36 -27.45
C PRO A 2 -2.05 8.94 -26.95
N SER A 3 -3.33 8.50 -26.90
CA SER A 3 -3.72 7.39 -26.01
C SER A 3 -3.43 5.96 -26.53
N LYS A 4 -3.31 5.69 -27.83
CA LYS A 4 -3.23 4.28 -28.31
C LYS A 4 -1.89 3.58 -28.03
N LYS A 5 -0.76 4.30 -28.00
CA LYS A 5 0.59 3.68 -27.89
C LYS A 5 0.84 3.03 -26.53
N GLY A 6 0.33 3.62 -25.44
CA GLY A 6 0.56 3.14 -24.08
C GLY A 6 -0.01 1.75 -23.79
N ILE A 7 -1.20 1.42 -24.31
CA ILE A 7 -1.78 0.07 -24.12
C ILE A 7 -0.92 -0.99 -24.80
N TYR A 8 -0.55 -0.81 -26.07
CA TYR A 8 0.25 -1.83 -26.77
C TYR A 8 1.59 -2.07 -26.10
N LEU A 9 2.22 -0.99 -25.59
CA LEU A 9 3.45 -1.09 -24.83
C LEU A 9 3.26 -1.91 -23.54
N LEU A 10 2.23 -1.62 -22.75
CA LEU A 10 1.96 -2.33 -21.51
C LEU A 10 1.56 -3.79 -21.75
N THR A 11 0.76 -4.06 -22.79
CA THR A 11 0.46 -5.43 -23.23
C THR A 11 1.73 -6.19 -23.56
N LEU A 12 2.64 -5.57 -24.33
CA LEU A 12 3.92 -6.18 -24.68
C LEU A 12 4.77 -6.45 -23.44
N ILE A 13 4.84 -5.50 -22.50
CA ILE A 13 5.56 -5.67 -21.22
C ILE A 13 4.96 -6.83 -20.42
N GLY A 14 3.63 -6.90 -20.29
CA GLY A 14 2.94 -7.98 -19.59
C GLY A 14 3.21 -9.35 -20.23
N LEU A 15 3.20 -9.42 -21.57
CA LEU A 15 3.50 -10.64 -22.31
C LEU A 15 4.95 -11.09 -22.11
N LEU A 16 5.91 -10.16 -22.28
CA LEU A 16 7.33 -10.44 -22.08
C LEU A 16 7.63 -10.83 -20.63
N LEU A 17 7.00 -10.17 -19.67
CA LEU A 17 7.09 -10.53 -18.24
C LEU A 17 6.53 -11.93 -18.00
N GLY A 18 5.36 -12.25 -18.56
CA GLY A 18 4.77 -13.58 -18.48
C GLY A 18 5.73 -14.67 -18.97
N PHE A 19 6.33 -14.47 -20.15
CA PHE A 19 7.32 -15.40 -20.70
C PHE A 19 8.62 -15.46 -19.89
N ALA A 20 9.08 -14.33 -19.34
CA ALA A 20 10.26 -14.30 -18.49
C ALA A 20 10.04 -15.10 -17.19
N LEU A 21 8.90 -14.90 -16.53
CA LEU A 21 8.53 -15.64 -15.33
C LEU A 21 8.32 -17.12 -15.64
N ASP A 22 7.70 -17.44 -16.78
CA ASP A 22 7.58 -18.81 -17.27
C ASP A 22 8.95 -19.47 -17.48
N GLY A 23 9.89 -18.74 -18.08
CA GLY A 23 11.27 -19.17 -18.27
C GLY A 23 11.99 -19.44 -16.96
N LEU A 24 11.79 -18.62 -15.92
CA LEU A 24 12.35 -18.88 -14.58
C LEU A 24 11.83 -20.19 -13.99
N ILE A 25 10.51 -20.46 -14.11
CA ILE A 25 9.90 -21.70 -13.62
C ILE A 25 10.44 -22.91 -14.38
N ARG A 26 10.52 -22.84 -15.71
CA ARG A 26 11.02 -23.94 -16.57
C ARG A 26 12.49 -24.26 -16.32
N ASN A 27 13.30 -23.26 -16.00
CA ASN A 27 14.71 -23.43 -15.65
C ASN A 27 14.91 -23.76 -14.16
N GLU A 28 13.83 -24.05 -13.43
CA GLU A 28 13.84 -24.39 -12.01
C GLU A 28 14.59 -23.36 -11.14
N ILE A 29 14.54 -22.08 -11.52
CA ILE A 29 15.12 -21.01 -10.71
C ILE A 29 14.32 -20.92 -9.41
N ILE A 30 15.00 -21.18 -8.30
CA ILE A 30 14.39 -21.25 -6.97
C ILE A 30 14.46 -19.94 -6.19
N LYS A 31 15.26 -18.95 -6.60
CA LYS A 31 15.44 -17.71 -5.84
C LYS A 31 14.26 -16.77 -6.04
N ILE A 32 13.55 -16.41 -4.97
CA ILE A 32 12.39 -15.50 -5.03
C ILE A 32 12.80 -14.10 -5.52
N PHE A 33 14.03 -13.70 -5.20
CA PHE A 33 14.63 -12.46 -5.69
C PHE A 33 14.51 -12.26 -7.20
N ASP A 34 14.76 -13.30 -8.01
CA ASP A 34 14.75 -13.18 -9.47
C ASP A 34 13.34 -12.91 -9.99
N TYR A 35 12.34 -13.61 -9.45
CA TYR A 35 10.93 -13.38 -9.76
C TYR A 35 10.50 -11.96 -9.37
N ALA A 36 10.89 -11.52 -8.17
CA ALA A 36 10.55 -10.20 -7.66
C ALA A 36 11.23 -9.09 -8.47
N LEU A 37 12.52 -9.22 -8.80
CA LEU A 37 13.28 -8.23 -9.54
C LEU A 37 12.64 -7.93 -10.90
N ILE A 38 12.34 -8.97 -11.68
CA ILE A 38 11.77 -8.80 -13.03
C ILE A 38 10.33 -8.28 -12.95
N SER A 39 9.52 -8.82 -12.02
CA SER A 39 8.13 -8.38 -11.83
C SER A 39 8.03 -6.92 -11.36
N LEU A 40 8.83 -6.54 -10.37
CA LEU A 40 8.88 -5.17 -9.85
C LEU A 40 9.43 -4.20 -10.89
N SER A 41 10.45 -4.58 -11.67
CA SER A 41 10.99 -3.72 -12.73
C SER A 41 9.89 -3.36 -13.75
N ALA A 42 9.13 -4.36 -14.19
CA ALA A 42 8.02 -4.17 -15.13
C ALA A 42 6.88 -3.36 -14.51
N LEU A 43 6.51 -3.65 -13.24
CA LEU A 43 5.43 -2.96 -12.55
C LEU A 43 5.76 -1.49 -12.28
N LEU A 44 6.95 -1.18 -11.76
CA LEU A 44 7.40 0.19 -11.51
C LEU A 44 7.50 0.99 -12.80
N TYR A 45 8.02 0.38 -13.87
CA TYR A 45 8.01 1.00 -15.19
C TYR A 45 6.58 1.34 -15.63
N ALA A 46 5.66 0.37 -15.54
CA ALA A 46 4.28 0.58 -15.93
C ALA A 46 3.64 1.70 -15.12
N LEU A 47 3.72 1.65 -13.80
CA LEU A 47 3.02 2.60 -12.92
C LEU A 47 3.55 4.04 -13.02
N ALA A 48 4.84 4.23 -13.34
CA ALA A 48 5.44 5.56 -13.52
C ALA A 48 5.53 6.01 -14.99
N TYR A 49 4.93 5.26 -15.92
CA TYR A 49 4.94 5.58 -17.35
C TYR A 49 4.22 6.91 -17.65
N ASN A 50 4.92 7.82 -18.32
CA ASN A 50 4.41 9.16 -18.64
C ASN A 50 4.78 9.66 -20.06
N ASP A 51 5.13 8.74 -20.97
CA ASP A 51 5.62 9.01 -22.34
C ASP A 51 6.90 9.88 -22.42
N LYS A 52 7.55 10.21 -21.30
CA LYS A 52 8.75 11.07 -21.25
C LYS A 52 9.95 10.30 -20.70
N ASN A 53 11.14 10.60 -21.24
CA ASN A 53 12.41 10.10 -20.73
C ASN A 53 12.45 8.57 -20.53
N CYS A 54 11.98 7.79 -21.52
CA CYS A 54 11.81 6.34 -21.40
C CYS A 54 13.08 5.61 -20.93
N LEU A 55 14.27 6.00 -21.41
CA LEU A 55 15.54 5.40 -20.96
C LEU A 55 15.79 5.60 -19.47
N ARG A 56 15.53 6.81 -18.95
CA ARG A 56 15.65 7.12 -17.52
C ARG A 56 14.63 6.31 -16.72
N LEU A 57 13.41 6.17 -17.23
CA LEU A 57 12.37 5.36 -16.61
C LEU A 57 12.80 3.89 -16.52
N VAL A 58 13.27 3.28 -17.62
CA VAL A 58 13.79 1.89 -17.61
C VAL A 58 14.90 1.72 -16.57
N ALA A 59 15.94 2.57 -16.62
CA ALA A 59 17.09 2.43 -15.73
C ALA A 59 16.70 2.59 -14.25
N SER A 60 15.91 3.61 -13.93
CA SER A 60 15.46 3.84 -12.55
C SER A 60 14.48 2.77 -12.07
N SER A 61 13.59 2.23 -12.91
CA SER A 61 12.71 1.13 -12.54
C SER A 61 13.48 -0.13 -12.20
N ILE A 62 14.53 -0.45 -12.96
CA ILE A 62 15.43 -1.58 -12.66
C ILE A 62 16.17 -1.33 -11.35
N LEU A 63 16.74 -0.13 -11.15
CA LEU A 63 17.47 0.20 -9.92
C LEU A 63 16.55 0.18 -8.68
N SER A 64 15.35 0.73 -8.79
CA SER A 64 14.35 0.70 -7.71
C SER A 64 13.87 -0.73 -7.46
N ALA A 65 13.63 -1.53 -8.49
CA ALA A 65 13.25 -2.93 -8.34
C ALA A 65 14.36 -3.73 -7.66
N LEU A 66 15.62 -3.51 -8.03
CA LEU A 66 16.79 -4.10 -7.38
C LEU A 66 16.77 -3.80 -5.89
N PHE A 67 16.69 -2.51 -5.52
CA PHE A 67 16.62 -2.11 -4.12
C PHE A 67 15.45 -2.75 -3.37
N LEU A 68 14.26 -2.74 -3.96
CA LEU A 68 13.05 -3.27 -3.32
C LEU A 68 13.02 -4.80 -3.21
N SER A 69 13.73 -5.51 -4.10
CA SER A 69 13.80 -6.97 -4.07
C SER A 69 14.93 -7.51 -3.20
N LEU A 70 15.93 -6.70 -2.83
CA LEU A 70 17.08 -7.14 -2.01
C LEU A 70 16.70 -7.91 -0.73
N PRO A 71 15.66 -7.54 0.05
CA PRO A 71 15.26 -8.32 1.22
C PRO A 71 14.92 -9.80 0.92
N LEU A 72 14.54 -10.11 -0.33
CA LEU A 72 14.19 -11.45 -0.79
C LEU A 72 15.39 -12.29 -1.27
N LEU A 73 16.59 -11.70 -1.37
CA LEU A 73 17.81 -12.38 -1.86
C LEU A 73 18.10 -13.73 -1.20
N PRO A 74 17.96 -13.89 0.13
CA PRO A 74 18.22 -15.16 0.79
C PRO A 74 17.05 -16.16 0.76
N ILE A 75 15.88 -15.82 0.17
CA ILE A 75 14.74 -16.74 0.14
C ILE A 75 14.72 -17.60 -1.12
N GLU A 76 14.56 -18.90 -0.91
CA GLU A 76 14.30 -19.89 -1.96
C GLU A 76 12.84 -20.39 -1.90
N VAL A 77 12.26 -20.76 -3.04
CA VAL A 77 10.87 -21.24 -3.19
C VAL A 77 10.62 -22.55 -2.42
N ARG A 78 11.67 -23.33 -2.12
CA ARG A 78 11.59 -24.57 -1.33
C ARG A 78 11.79 -24.24 0.15
N PHE A 79 10.70 -23.85 0.81
CA PHE A 79 10.76 -23.40 2.21
C PHE A 79 11.24 -24.49 3.18
N ALA A 80 12.20 -24.13 4.04
CA ALA A 80 12.35 -24.70 5.38
C ALA A 80 11.33 -24.04 6.33
N ALA A 81 10.97 -24.70 7.42
CA ALA A 81 9.94 -24.28 8.38
C ALA A 81 10.23 -22.89 8.99
N LEU A 82 9.70 -21.84 8.36
CA LEU A 82 9.70 -20.48 8.88
C LEU A 82 8.55 -20.30 9.87
N PRO A 83 8.73 -19.56 10.98
CA PRO A 83 7.64 -19.29 11.91
C PRO A 83 6.50 -18.59 11.18
N LEU A 84 5.30 -19.18 11.25
CA LEU A 84 4.14 -18.75 10.48
C LEU A 84 3.78 -17.28 10.74
N GLU A 85 3.94 -16.83 12.00
CA GLU A 85 3.68 -15.45 12.41
C GLU A 85 4.61 -14.45 11.72
N HIS A 86 5.92 -14.73 11.70
CA HIS A 86 6.90 -13.88 11.03
C HIS A 86 6.68 -13.83 9.51
N TRP A 87 6.35 -14.98 8.91
CA TRP A 87 6.01 -15.01 7.49
C TRP A 87 4.77 -14.17 7.17
N PHE A 88 3.76 -14.20 8.05
CA PHE A 88 2.57 -13.39 7.92
C PHE A 88 2.87 -11.89 8.04
N THR A 89 3.66 -11.47 9.02
CA THR A 89 4.04 -10.05 9.18
C THR A 89 4.88 -9.56 8.01
N PHE A 90 5.80 -10.40 7.50
CA PHE A 90 6.56 -10.14 6.28
C PHE A 90 5.64 -9.92 5.07
N LEU A 91 4.70 -10.85 4.81
CA LEU A 91 3.77 -10.78 3.69
C LEU A 91 2.83 -9.56 3.76
N CYS A 92 2.52 -9.08 4.96
CA CYS A 92 1.75 -7.86 5.15
C CYS A 92 2.59 -6.59 4.93
N ALA A 93 3.82 -6.56 5.45
CA ALA A 93 4.68 -5.38 5.39
C ALA A 93 5.33 -5.16 4.02
N PHE A 94 5.71 -6.23 3.34
CA PHE A 94 6.47 -6.17 2.09
C PHE A 94 5.72 -5.49 0.93
N PRO A 95 4.42 -5.76 0.68
CA PRO A 95 3.65 -5.02 -0.33
C PRO A 95 3.54 -3.52 0.00
N VAL A 96 3.42 -3.16 1.29
CA VAL A 96 3.38 -1.75 1.72
C VAL A 96 4.72 -1.07 1.47
N PHE A 97 5.83 -1.78 1.73
CA PHE A 97 7.18 -1.31 1.40
C PHE A 97 7.38 -1.03 -0.09
N ILE A 98 6.99 -1.99 -0.95
CA ILE A 98 7.03 -1.78 -2.40
C ILE A 98 6.17 -0.59 -2.80
N TYR A 99 4.97 -0.47 -2.22
CA TYR A 99 4.02 0.59 -2.53
C TYR A 99 4.51 1.98 -2.14
N VAL A 100 5.14 2.12 -0.97
CA VAL A 100 5.78 3.38 -0.56
C VAL A 100 6.98 3.68 -1.47
N GLY A 101 7.83 2.70 -1.75
CA GLY A 101 8.97 2.86 -2.67
C GLY A 101 8.54 3.28 -4.09
N HIS A 102 7.49 2.67 -4.62
CA HIS A 102 6.85 3.06 -5.87
C HIS A 102 6.40 4.52 -5.84
N SER A 103 5.84 4.99 -4.72
CA SER A 103 5.37 6.38 -4.63
C SER A 103 6.52 7.39 -4.79
N PHE A 104 7.69 7.12 -4.21
CA PHE A 104 8.89 7.94 -4.43
C PHE A 104 9.42 7.85 -5.87
N HIS A 105 9.41 6.64 -6.47
CA HIS A 105 9.80 6.44 -7.87
C HIS A 105 8.88 7.18 -8.85
N TYR A 106 7.57 7.10 -8.64
CA TYR A 106 6.56 7.86 -9.40
C TYR A 106 6.81 9.36 -9.29
N ALA A 107 7.01 9.87 -8.07
CA ALA A 107 7.18 11.30 -7.85
C ALA A 107 8.47 11.82 -8.51
N TYR A 108 9.57 11.06 -8.50
CA TYR A 108 10.80 11.39 -9.21
C TYR A 108 10.58 11.59 -10.73
N HIS A 109 9.78 10.72 -11.37
CA HIS A 109 9.50 10.84 -12.81
C HIS A 109 8.49 11.91 -13.14
N HIS A 110 7.49 12.10 -12.28
CA HIS A 110 6.49 13.13 -12.47
C HIS A 110 7.08 14.53 -12.29
N ASP A 111 7.90 14.72 -11.25
CA ASP A 111 8.52 16.02 -10.94
C ASP A 111 9.75 16.29 -11.82
N ASN A 112 10.32 15.26 -12.46
CA ASN A 112 11.56 15.34 -13.24
C ASN A 112 12.75 15.90 -12.44
N THR A 113 12.70 15.82 -11.11
CA THR A 113 13.75 16.32 -10.23
C THR A 113 13.95 15.36 -9.04
N TRP A 114 15.12 15.44 -8.41
CA TRP A 114 15.42 14.73 -7.18
C TRP A 114 14.68 15.30 -5.96
N ARG A 115 14.16 16.53 -6.06
CA ARG A 115 13.39 17.17 -5.00
C ARG A 115 11.94 16.70 -5.10
N ILE A 116 11.63 15.67 -4.35
CA ILE A 116 10.32 15.03 -4.37
C ILE A 116 9.29 15.92 -3.68
N SER A 117 8.27 16.33 -4.42
CA SER A 117 7.17 17.13 -3.86
C SER A 117 6.19 16.24 -3.11
N TYR A 118 5.67 16.74 -1.98
CA TYR A 118 4.61 16.05 -1.23
C TYR A 118 3.35 15.86 -2.08
N THR A 119 3.03 16.83 -2.94
CA THR A 119 1.87 16.76 -3.84
C THR A 119 1.99 15.57 -4.80
N SER A 120 3.16 15.32 -5.36
CA SER A 120 3.37 14.15 -6.25
C SER A 120 3.38 12.83 -5.48
N LEU A 121 3.92 12.79 -4.25
CA LEU A 121 3.80 11.61 -3.39
C LEU A 121 2.34 11.30 -3.04
N PHE A 122 1.58 12.32 -2.63
CA PHE A 122 0.16 12.20 -2.34
C PHE A 122 -0.61 11.70 -3.57
N ALA A 123 -0.32 12.27 -4.74
CA ALA A 123 -0.91 11.82 -5.99
C ALA A 123 -0.55 10.36 -6.30
N ALA A 124 0.71 9.95 -6.10
CA ALA A 124 1.16 8.59 -6.34
C ALA A 124 0.37 7.57 -5.50
N VAL A 125 0.29 7.81 -4.20
CA VAL A 125 -0.45 6.96 -3.25
C VAL A 125 -1.90 6.83 -3.71
N TRP A 126 -2.61 7.96 -3.84
CA TRP A 126 -4.05 7.93 -4.06
C TRP A 126 -4.48 7.59 -5.49
N ASN A 127 -3.61 7.72 -6.49
CA ASN A 127 -3.89 7.29 -7.86
C ASN A 127 -3.56 5.81 -8.11
N THR A 128 -2.54 5.29 -7.43
CA THR A 128 -2.08 3.92 -7.67
C THR A 128 -3.10 2.90 -7.19
N LEU A 129 -3.76 3.11 -6.04
CA LEU A 129 -4.76 2.16 -5.53
C LEU A 129 -5.95 1.96 -6.47
N PRO A 130 -6.66 3.00 -6.96
CA PRO A 130 -7.74 2.79 -7.92
C PRO A 130 -7.23 2.21 -9.24
N LEU A 131 -6.03 2.58 -9.70
CA LEU A 131 -5.45 2.04 -10.92
C LEU A 131 -5.18 0.53 -10.82
N LEU A 132 -4.57 0.08 -9.72
CA LEU A 132 -4.36 -1.34 -9.45
C LEU A 132 -5.69 -2.10 -9.32
N CYS A 133 -6.70 -1.48 -8.70
CA CYS A 133 -8.05 -2.06 -8.61
C CYS A 133 -8.67 -2.27 -10.00
N VAL A 134 -8.60 -1.26 -10.88
CA VAL A 134 -9.08 -1.38 -12.27
C VAL A 134 -8.35 -2.51 -13.00
N ALA A 135 -7.04 -2.61 -12.86
CA ALA A 135 -6.25 -3.68 -13.48
C ALA A 135 -6.62 -5.08 -12.95
N ALA A 136 -6.83 -5.20 -11.64
CA ALA A 136 -7.25 -6.44 -11.00
C ALA A 136 -8.66 -6.86 -11.43
N VAL A 137 -9.62 -5.93 -11.46
CA VAL A 137 -10.99 -6.20 -11.92
C VAL A 137 -11.01 -6.63 -13.38
N PHE A 138 -10.29 -5.91 -14.25
CA PHE A 138 -10.18 -6.28 -15.65
C PHE A 138 -9.58 -7.69 -15.82
N SER A 139 -8.46 -7.97 -15.14
CA SER A 139 -7.81 -9.28 -15.21
C SER A 139 -8.72 -10.40 -14.69
N ALA A 140 -9.45 -10.17 -13.59
CA ALA A 140 -10.40 -11.14 -13.04
C ALA A 140 -11.54 -11.43 -14.02
N LEU A 141 -12.16 -10.39 -14.61
CA LEU A 141 -13.23 -10.55 -15.59
C LEU A 141 -12.74 -11.24 -16.87
N ALA A 142 -11.56 -10.89 -17.37
CA ALA A 142 -10.98 -11.52 -18.55
C ALA A 142 -10.67 -13.00 -18.31
N ASN A 143 -10.10 -13.36 -17.15
CA ASN A 143 -9.88 -14.76 -16.80
C ASN A 143 -11.19 -15.54 -16.58
N LEU A 144 -12.22 -14.88 -16.04
CA LEU A 144 -13.56 -15.48 -15.95
C LEU A 144 -14.12 -15.80 -17.35
N LEU A 145 -13.93 -14.93 -18.34
CA LEU A 145 -14.34 -15.19 -19.72
C LEU A 145 -13.58 -16.38 -20.33
N ILE A 146 -12.28 -16.52 -20.06
CA ILE A 146 -11.50 -17.68 -20.49
C ILE A 146 -12.04 -18.96 -19.83
N LEU A 147 -12.33 -18.91 -18.53
CA LEU A 147 -12.92 -20.03 -17.79
C LEU A 147 -14.28 -20.43 -18.35
N LEU A 148 -15.17 -19.47 -18.65
CA LEU A 148 -16.47 -19.74 -19.28
C LEU A 148 -16.30 -20.35 -20.68
N GLY A 149 -15.34 -19.83 -21.47
CA GLY A 149 -14.95 -20.45 -22.73
C GLY A 149 -14.49 -21.90 -22.53
N ALA A 150 -13.76 -22.19 -21.45
CA ALA A 150 -13.32 -23.53 -21.12
C ALA A 150 -14.50 -24.47 -20.88
N PHE A 151 -15.51 -24.00 -20.16
CA PHE A 151 -16.76 -24.75 -19.94
C PHE A 151 -17.52 -24.99 -21.25
N ILE A 152 -17.62 -24.01 -22.14
CA ILE A 152 -18.27 -24.17 -23.45
C ILE A 152 -17.58 -25.26 -24.29
N PHE A 153 -16.25 -25.34 -24.25
CA PHE A 153 -15.53 -26.40 -24.96
C PHE A 153 -15.85 -27.78 -24.36
N ARG A 154 -16.00 -27.88 -23.03
CA ARG A 154 -16.37 -29.15 -22.37
C ARG A 154 -17.79 -29.59 -22.72
N THR A 155 -18.74 -28.69 -22.91
CA THR A 155 -20.12 -29.08 -23.25
C THR A 155 -20.23 -29.73 -24.63
N VAL A 156 -19.32 -29.42 -25.56
CA VAL A 156 -19.22 -30.08 -26.88
C VAL A 156 -18.26 -31.27 -26.89
N GLY A 157 -17.81 -31.74 -25.72
CA GLY A 157 -16.96 -32.92 -25.57
C GLY A 157 -15.45 -32.66 -25.74
N SER A 158 -15.00 -31.40 -25.78
CA SER A 158 -13.58 -31.05 -25.90
C SER A 158 -13.01 -30.52 -24.57
N ASP A 159 -12.11 -31.28 -23.95
CA ASP A 159 -11.38 -30.83 -22.74
C ASP A 159 -10.18 -29.91 -23.02
N PHE A 160 -9.90 -29.57 -24.29
CA PHE A 160 -8.68 -28.83 -24.67
C PHE A 160 -8.47 -27.54 -23.87
N LEU A 161 -9.45 -26.63 -23.90
CA LEU A 161 -9.31 -25.31 -23.28
C LEU A 161 -9.39 -25.39 -21.74
N TRP A 162 -10.12 -26.37 -21.21
CA TRP A 162 -10.11 -26.70 -19.78
C TRP A 162 -8.74 -27.14 -19.30
N ASN A 163 -8.12 -28.09 -20.00
CA ASN A 163 -6.78 -28.57 -19.67
C ASN A 163 -5.76 -27.44 -19.80
N LEU A 164 -5.88 -26.59 -20.80
CA LEU A 164 -5.01 -25.43 -20.99
C LEU A 164 -5.16 -24.40 -19.87
N TYR A 165 -6.36 -24.09 -19.40
CA TYR A 165 -6.57 -23.07 -18.36
C TYR A 165 -6.34 -23.60 -16.93
N SER A 166 -6.88 -24.78 -16.63
CA SER A 166 -6.89 -25.33 -15.27
C SER A 166 -5.60 -26.07 -14.91
N ASN A 167 -5.05 -26.85 -15.86
CA ASN A 167 -3.94 -27.77 -15.58
C ASN A 167 -2.58 -27.24 -16.03
N ASN A 168 -2.54 -26.27 -16.95
CA ASN A 168 -1.29 -25.70 -17.44
C ASN A 168 -0.92 -24.41 -16.69
N LEU A 169 -0.01 -24.54 -15.71
CA LEU A 169 0.50 -23.43 -14.90
C LEU A 169 1.13 -22.33 -15.78
N HIS A 170 1.86 -22.72 -16.83
CA HIS A 170 2.58 -21.81 -17.72
C HIS A 170 1.63 -20.88 -18.49
N PHE A 171 0.59 -21.46 -19.09
CA PHE A 171 -0.45 -20.70 -19.77
C PHE A 171 -1.16 -19.74 -18.81
N ARG A 172 -1.55 -20.25 -17.63
CA ARG A 172 -2.25 -19.43 -16.62
C ARG A 172 -1.38 -18.26 -16.17
N LEU A 173 -0.09 -18.48 -15.91
CA LEU A 173 0.85 -17.42 -15.54
C LEU A 173 0.95 -16.33 -16.62
N ILE A 174 1.25 -16.73 -17.86
CA ILE A 174 1.39 -15.78 -18.98
C ILE A 174 0.09 -15.01 -19.20
N SER A 175 -1.06 -15.70 -19.19
CA SER A 175 -2.38 -15.09 -19.36
C SER A 175 -2.68 -14.07 -18.26
N HIS A 176 -2.55 -14.46 -16.98
CA HIS A 176 -2.87 -13.58 -15.86
C HIS A 176 -2.01 -12.32 -15.84
N VAL A 177 -0.70 -12.47 -16.06
CA VAL A 177 0.25 -11.33 -16.08
C VAL A 177 -0.06 -10.41 -17.25
N THR A 178 -0.27 -10.96 -18.45
CA THR A 178 -0.58 -10.17 -19.64
C THR A 178 -1.90 -9.40 -19.46
N LEU A 179 -2.96 -10.07 -19.00
CA LEU A 179 -4.27 -9.46 -18.78
C LEU A 179 -4.23 -8.38 -17.69
N PHE A 180 -3.43 -8.56 -16.64
CA PHE A 180 -3.23 -7.53 -15.62
C PHE A 180 -2.59 -6.27 -16.19
N PHE A 181 -1.54 -6.39 -17.01
CA PHE A 181 -0.89 -5.25 -17.65
C PHE A 181 -1.76 -4.57 -18.72
N ILE A 182 -2.60 -5.33 -19.44
CA ILE A 182 -3.65 -4.75 -20.29
C ILE A 182 -4.60 -3.90 -19.44
N GLY A 183 -5.04 -4.43 -18.29
CA GLY A 183 -5.87 -3.71 -17.33
C GLY A 183 -5.23 -2.41 -16.83
N LEU A 184 -3.93 -2.44 -16.52
CA LEU A 184 -3.17 -1.23 -16.19
C LEU A 184 -3.20 -0.21 -17.34
N GLY A 185 -2.99 -0.67 -18.57
CA GLY A 185 -3.03 0.21 -19.74
C GLY A 185 -4.39 0.83 -19.99
N ILE A 186 -5.48 0.08 -19.79
CA ILE A 186 -6.85 0.60 -19.84
C ILE A 186 -7.05 1.68 -18.77
N GLY A 187 -6.60 1.43 -17.54
CA GLY A 187 -6.69 2.40 -16.45
C GLY A 187 -5.89 3.69 -16.74
N GLN A 188 -4.68 3.57 -17.28
CA GLN A 188 -3.83 4.71 -17.62
C GLN A 188 -4.37 5.54 -18.80
N GLN A 189 -4.94 4.92 -19.82
CA GLN A 189 -5.61 5.67 -20.89
C GLN A 189 -6.77 6.51 -20.36
N ASN A 190 -7.42 6.03 -19.30
CA ASN A 190 -8.56 6.65 -18.65
C ASN A 190 -8.17 7.34 -17.33
N ILE A 191 -6.95 7.88 -17.22
CA ILE A 191 -6.42 8.45 -15.98
C ILE A 191 -7.31 9.55 -15.38
N LYS A 192 -8.08 10.27 -16.20
CA LYS A 192 -9.06 11.25 -15.71
C LYS A 192 -10.15 10.61 -14.84
N ILE A 193 -10.59 9.40 -15.18
CA ILE A 193 -11.56 8.63 -14.38
C ILE A 193 -10.91 8.22 -13.05
N ILE A 194 -9.65 7.77 -13.07
CA ILE A 194 -8.88 7.47 -11.85
C ILE A 194 -8.83 8.68 -10.92
N TYR A 195 -8.58 9.87 -11.47
CA TYR A 195 -8.59 11.11 -10.68
C TYR A 195 -9.97 11.43 -10.11
N SER A 196 -11.04 11.20 -10.87
CA SER A 196 -12.42 11.36 -10.38
C SER A 196 -12.77 10.38 -9.25
N ILE A 197 -12.35 9.11 -9.37
CA ILE A 197 -12.53 8.09 -8.32
C ILE A 197 -11.77 8.50 -7.06
N ARG A 198 -10.50 8.90 -7.19
CA ARG A 198 -9.71 9.44 -6.08
C ARG A 198 -10.42 10.61 -5.41
N PHE A 199 -10.87 11.59 -6.20
CA PHE A 199 -11.56 12.77 -5.68
C PHE A 199 -12.81 12.38 -4.89
N LEU A 200 -13.62 11.47 -5.43
CA LEU A 200 -14.82 10.97 -4.76
C LEU A 200 -14.48 10.26 -3.44
N LEU A 201 -13.48 9.39 -3.44
CA LEU A 201 -13.03 8.66 -2.25
C LEU A 201 -12.55 9.62 -1.15
N LEU A 202 -11.69 10.57 -1.50
CA LEU A 202 -11.20 11.58 -0.56
C LEU A 202 -12.33 12.45 -0.02
N ARG A 203 -13.32 12.78 -0.86
CA ARG A 203 -14.50 13.54 -0.43
C ARG A 203 -15.41 12.76 0.52
N MET A 204 -15.59 11.46 0.29
CA MET A 204 -16.31 10.60 1.24
C MET A 204 -15.60 10.58 2.59
N MET A 205 -14.28 10.36 2.61
CA MET A 205 -13.49 10.37 3.85
C MET A 205 -13.54 11.74 4.55
N TYR A 206 -13.50 12.83 3.79
CA TYR A 206 -13.63 14.18 4.33
C TYR A 206 -14.93 14.37 5.13
N TYR A 207 -16.07 13.88 4.63
CA TYR A 207 -17.35 13.99 5.34
C TYR A 207 -17.53 12.96 6.46
N LEU A 208 -16.85 11.81 6.40
CA LEU A 208 -16.89 10.80 7.44
C LEU A 208 -15.91 11.09 8.60
N PHE A 209 -14.88 11.90 8.36
CA PHE A 209 -13.86 12.23 9.35
C PHE A 209 -14.37 12.84 10.66
N PRO A 210 -15.33 13.80 10.64
CA PRO A 210 -15.94 14.31 11.86
C PRO A 210 -16.61 13.23 12.72
N PHE A 211 -17.27 12.25 12.10
CA PHE A 211 -17.92 11.15 12.81
C PHE A 211 -16.89 10.21 13.44
N LEU A 212 -15.83 9.87 12.69
CA LEU A 212 -14.71 9.09 13.22
C LEU A 212 -14.06 9.80 14.42
N ALA A 213 -13.84 11.10 14.30
CA ALA A 213 -13.31 11.93 15.37
C ALA A 213 -14.21 11.87 16.62
N LEU A 214 -15.52 12.08 16.47
CA LEU A 214 -16.47 12.03 17.57
C LEU A 214 -16.48 10.66 18.26
N ILE A 215 -16.59 9.57 17.49
CA ILE A 215 -16.57 8.19 18.02
C ILE A 215 -15.27 7.95 18.78
N SER A 216 -14.14 8.41 18.24
CA SER A 216 -12.83 8.21 18.88
C SER A 216 -12.71 8.96 20.20
N ILE A 217 -13.21 10.19 20.26
CA ILE A 217 -13.21 11.01 21.48
C ILE A 217 -14.09 10.37 22.55
N VAL A 218 -15.29 9.93 22.18
CA VAL A 218 -16.21 9.24 23.10
C VAL A 218 -15.56 7.95 23.61
N TYR A 219 -14.99 7.14 22.72
CA TYR A 219 -14.29 5.91 23.12
C TYR A 219 -13.13 6.21 24.08
N PHE A 220 -12.31 7.21 23.78
CA PHE A 220 -11.19 7.62 24.64
C PHE A 220 -11.66 7.99 26.06
N ILE A 221 -12.70 8.82 26.18
CA ILE A 221 -13.25 9.25 27.48
C ILE A 221 -13.83 8.06 28.24
N LEU A 222 -14.66 7.24 27.58
CA LEU A 222 -15.29 6.09 28.21
C LEU A 222 -14.24 5.07 28.66
N TYR A 223 -13.23 4.80 27.83
CA TYR A 223 -12.18 3.84 28.14
C TYR A 223 -11.32 4.31 29.32
N ILE A 224 -10.91 5.57 29.35
CA ILE A 224 -10.15 6.11 30.50
C ILE A 224 -10.99 6.06 31.77
N GLY A 225 -12.24 6.50 31.72
CA GLY A 225 -13.13 6.45 32.89
C GLY A 225 -13.33 5.03 33.41
N HIS A 226 -13.53 4.06 32.51
CA HIS A 226 -13.67 2.65 32.85
C HIS A 226 -12.38 2.04 33.42
N SER A 227 -11.23 2.31 32.79
CA SER A 227 -9.93 1.79 33.23
C SER A 227 -9.50 2.34 34.59
N LEU A 228 -9.80 3.61 34.89
CA LEU A 228 -9.50 4.23 36.20
C LEU A 228 -10.36 3.65 37.32
N ASN A 229 -11.58 3.23 37.01
CA ASN A 229 -12.51 2.65 37.98
C ASN A 229 -12.33 1.13 38.17
N GLY A 230 -11.30 0.53 37.56
CA GLY A 230 -11.04 -0.91 37.65
C GLY A 230 -12.14 -1.77 37.02
N GLY A 231 -12.85 -1.24 36.02
CA GLY A 231 -13.93 -1.97 35.36
C GLY A 231 -13.43 -3.18 34.56
N GLU A 232 -14.29 -4.18 34.41
CA GLU A 232 -14.01 -5.37 33.61
C GLU A 232 -14.10 -5.07 32.10
N GLU A 233 -13.06 -5.48 31.36
CA GLU A 233 -13.05 -5.33 29.90
C GLU A 233 -14.00 -6.34 29.23
N TYR A 234 -15.18 -5.88 28.81
CA TYR A 234 -16.18 -6.73 28.13
C TYR A 234 -15.78 -7.20 26.72
N ILE A 235 -14.95 -6.41 26.04
CA ILE A 235 -14.44 -6.68 24.69
C ILE A 235 -12.96 -6.31 24.69
N ASN A 236 -12.12 -7.14 24.04
CA ASN A 236 -10.70 -6.83 23.89
C ASN A 236 -10.53 -5.44 23.24
N PRO A 237 -9.93 -4.45 23.93
CA PRO A 237 -9.81 -3.09 23.45
C PRO A 237 -9.10 -2.96 22.10
N LEU A 238 -8.17 -3.89 21.80
CA LEU A 238 -7.42 -3.89 20.54
C LEU A 238 -8.29 -4.08 19.31
N THR A 239 -9.44 -4.77 19.45
CA THR A 239 -10.41 -4.94 18.35
C THR A 239 -11.01 -3.60 17.89
N ILE A 240 -11.03 -2.60 18.76
CA ILE A 240 -11.54 -1.25 18.48
C ILE A 240 -10.37 -0.29 18.21
N LEU A 241 -9.32 -0.33 19.05
CA LEU A 241 -8.17 0.58 18.95
C LEU A 241 -7.44 0.46 17.61
N ILE A 242 -7.24 -0.75 17.09
CA ILE A 242 -6.51 -0.95 15.83
C ILE A 242 -7.26 -0.30 14.64
N PRO A 243 -8.56 -0.60 14.38
CA PRO A 243 -9.30 0.09 13.33
C PRO A 243 -9.40 1.59 13.54
N LEU A 244 -9.68 2.04 14.77
CA LEU A 244 -9.93 3.45 15.08
C LEU A 244 -8.68 4.33 14.82
N THR A 245 -7.51 3.84 15.23
CA THR A 245 -6.24 4.55 15.03
C THR A 245 -5.78 4.49 13.58
N SER A 246 -5.90 3.33 12.93
CA SER A 246 -5.54 3.15 11.51
C SER A 246 -6.39 4.04 10.60
N LEU A 247 -7.72 4.04 10.79
CA LEU A 247 -8.63 4.92 10.08
C LEU A 247 -8.37 6.39 10.42
N GLY A 248 -7.99 6.70 11.67
CA GLY A 248 -7.66 8.06 12.08
C GLY A 248 -6.50 8.66 11.28
N ILE A 249 -5.43 7.90 11.08
CA ILE A 249 -4.28 8.32 10.26
C ILE A 249 -4.69 8.49 8.78
N ILE A 250 -5.40 7.50 8.22
CA ILE A 250 -5.84 7.52 6.82
C ILE A 250 -6.78 8.69 6.56
N PHE A 251 -7.78 8.90 7.42
CA PHE A 251 -8.79 9.94 7.25
C PHE A 251 -8.20 11.33 7.48
N PHE A 252 -7.28 11.50 8.43
CA PHE A 252 -6.58 12.78 8.57
C PHE A 252 -5.73 13.08 7.32
N ASN A 253 -5.02 12.09 6.78
CA ASN A 253 -4.27 12.27 5.52
C ASN A 253 -5.22 12.62 4.36
N ALA A 254 -6.38 11.95 4.26
CA ALA A 254 -7.39 12.22 3.23
C ALA A 254 -8.09 13.58 3.41
N TYR A 255 -8.27 14.03 4.65
CA TYR A 255 -8.81 15.36 4.98
C TYR A 255 -7.80 16.45 4.62
N PHE A 256 -6.52 16.26 4.99
CA PHE A 256 -5.43 17.21 4.70
C PHE A 256 -5.08 17.26 3.21
N GLN A 257 -5.20 16.13 2.52
CA GLN A 257 -4.79 15.92 1.14
C GLN A 257 -3.32 16.31 0.89
N ASP A 258 -3.08 17.22 -0.05
CA ASP A 258 -1.79 17.85 -0.31
C ASP A 258 -1.61 19.18 0.44
N GLY A 259 -2.60 19.63 1.22
CA GLY A 259 -2.63 20.92 1.90
C GLY A 259 -3.09 22.10 1.01
N SER A 260 -3.55 21.86 -0.22
CA SER A 260 -4.08 22.90 -1.11
C SER A 260 -5.53 23.27 -0.79
N VAL A 261 -6.29 22.36 -0.17
CA VAL A 261 -7.72 22.55 0.10
C VAL A 261 -7.90 23.45 1.31
N GLU A 262 -8.44 24.64 1.09
CA GLU A 262 -8.92 25.48 2.20
C GLU A 262 -10.19 24.86 2.77
N SER A 263 -10.12 24.49 4.05
CA SER A 263 -11.29 23.99 4.77
C SER A 263 -12.23 25.16 5.05
N GLY A 264 -13.28 25.29 4.23
CA GLY A 264 -14.46 26.13 4.51
C GLY A 264 -15.33 25.63 5.69
N ALA A 265 -14.84 24.67 6.47
CA ALA A 265 -15.52 24.14 7.65
C ALA A 265 -15.75 25.24 8.72
N PRO A 266 -16.89 25.21 9.42
CA PRO A 266 -17.17 26.12 10.52
C PRO A 266 -16.15 25.92 11.66
N PHE A 267 -15.95 26.99 12.45
CA PHE A 267 -14.96 27.02 13.52
C PHE A 267 -15.09 25.85 14.50
N GLY A 268 -16.31 25.50 14.91
CA GLY A 268 -16.56 24.39 15.84
C GLY A 268 -16.05 23.04 15.30
N LEU A 269 -16.22 22.79 13.99
CA LEU A 269 -15.72 21.57 13.39
C LEU A 269 -14.20 21.56 13.30
N LYS A 270 -13.58 22.70 12.95
CA LYS A 270 -12.11 22.84 12.97
C LYS A 270 -11.55 22.55 14.38
N LEU A 271 -12.18 23.08 15.42
CA LEU A 271 -11.77 22.85 16.81
C LEU A 271 -11.87 21.38 17.21
N LEU A 272 -13.00 20.72 16.88
CA LEU A 272 -13.19 19.28 17.13
C LEU A 272 -12.05 18.45 16.51
N LEU A 273 -11.72 18.73 15.24
CA LEU A 273 -10.66 17.99 14.53
C LEU A 273 -9.27 18.28 15.09
N ARG A 274 -9.01 19.49 15.61
CA ARG A 274 -7.75 19.80 16.32
C ARG A 274 -7.62 19.00 17.61
N ILE A 275 -8.67 18.97 18.42
CA ILE A 275 -8.71 18.17 19.66
C ILE A 275 -8.53 16.68 19.33
N TYR A 276 -9.23 16.20 18.30
CA TYR A 276 -9.13 14.82 17.86
C TYR A 276 -7.71 14.39 17.50
N ARG A 277 -6.89 15.23 16.86
CA ARG A 277 -5.50 14.86 16.51
C ARG A 277 -4.64 14.56 17.72
N VAL A 278 -4.84 15.29 18.82
CA VAL A 278 -4.17 15.02 20.10
C VAL A 278 -4.68 13.70 20.67
N ILE A 279 -6.00 13.48 20.64
CA ILE A 279 -6.61 12.24 21.13
C ILE A 279 -6.18 11.03 20.28
N LEU A 280 -6.01 11.17 18.97
CA LEU A 280 -5.52 10.13 18.08
C LEU A 280 -4.12 9.66 18.50
N PHE A 281 -3.23 10.59 18.84
CA PHE A 281 -1.91 10.26 19.37
C PHE A 281 -2.03 9.48 20.70
N LEU A 282 -2.89 9.92 21.62
CA LEU A 282 -3.10 9.22 22.89
C LEU A 282 -3.69 7.81 22.68
N LEU A 283 -4.65 7.65 21.78
CA LEU A 283 -5.22 6.34 21.41
C LEU A 283 -4.16 5.41 20.82
N ILE A 284 -3.22 5.92 20.03
CA ILE A 284 -2.11 5.14 19.48
C ILE A 284 -1.14 4.72 20.59
N LEU A 285 -0.86 5.57 21.57
CA LEU A 285 -0.05 5.20 22.73
C LEU A 285 -0.76 4.12 23.57
N MET A 286 -2.07 4.23 23.78
CA MET A 286 -2.86 3.22 24.49
C MET A 286 -2.87 1.88 23.74
N MET A 287 -3.08 1.90 22.41
CA MET A 287 -2.98 0.72 21.55
C MET A 287 -1.60 0.09 21.67
N THR A 288 -0.54 0.90 21.56
CA THR A 288 0.85 0.44 21.67
C THR A 288 1.08 -0.24 23.01
N HIS A 289 0.72 0.43 24.11
CA HIS A 289 0.90 -0.12 25.45
C HIS A 289 0.19 -1.47 25.62
N LYS A 290 -1.07 -1.59 25.18
CA LYS A 290 -1.82 -2.85 25.24
C LYS A 290 -1.21 -3.95 24.38
N ILE A 291 -0.76 -3.64 23.17
CA ILE A 291 -0.09 -4.61 22.29
C ILE A 291 1.19 -5.14 22.95
N PHE A 292 2.04 -4.25 23.48
CA PHE A 292 3.29 -4.63 24.12
C PHE A 292 3.10 -5.40 25.44
N GLN A 293 2.00 -5.16 26.16
CA GLN A 293 1.68 -5.89 27.38
C GLN A 293 1.16 -7.31 27.10
N SER A 294 0.45 -7.50 25.98
CA SER A 294 -0.26 -8.75 25.70
C SER A 294 0.44 -9.70 24.73
N TYR A 295 1.41 -9.21 23.94
CA TYR A 295 2.01 -10.01 22.86
C TYR A 295 3.53 -9.83 22.77
N SER A 296 4.23 -10.90 22.39
CA SER A 296 5.57 -10.82 21.83
C SER A 296 5.49 -10.32 20.38
N LEU A 297 6.28 -9.32 20.03
CA LEU A 297 6.14 -8.63 18.74
C LEU A 297 7.28 -8.95 17.79
N ASP A 298 6.91 -9.31 16.57
CA ASP A 298 7.84 -9.33 15.44
C ASP A 298 8.31 -7.90 15.09
N ILE A 299 9.56 -7.77 14.66
CA ILE A 299 10.17 -6.49 14.29
C ILE A 299 9.34 -5.71 13.26
N ASN A 300 8.71 -6.38 12.29
CA ASN A 300 7.90 -5.70 11.29
C ASN A 300 6.69 -4.99 11.93
N VAL A 301 6.09 -5.59 12.96
CA VAL A 301 4.99 -4.99 13.72
C VAL A 301 5.50 -3.78 14.52
N VAL A 302 6.66 -3.89 15.15
CA VAL A 302 7.29 -2.78 15.88
C VAL A 302 7.56 -1.59 14.95
N ILE A 303 8.09 -1.83 13.75
CA ILE A 303 8.35 -0.78 12.75
C ILE A 303 7.04 -0.09 12.33
N CYS A 304 5.98 -0.86 12.09
CA CYS A 304 4.65 -0.33 11.79
C CYS A 304 4.11 0.54 12.94
N ILE A 305 4.22 0.09 14.19
CA ILE A 305 3.79 0.84 15.37
C ILE A 305 4.55 2.15 15.49
N ILE A 306 5.88 2.13 15.39
CA ILE A 306 6.70 3.35 15.45
C ILE A 306 6.33 4.31 14.33
N THR A 307 6.10 3.81 13.13
CA THR A 307 5.67 4.63 11.98
C THR A 307 4.33 5.32 12.26
N VAL A 308 3.35 4.60 12.82
CA VAL A 308 2.04 5.16 13.21
C VAL A 308 2.17 6.18 14.34
N ILE A 309 3.08 5.96 15.29
CA ILE A 309 3.44 6.94 16.34
C ILE A 309 4.02 8.21 15.71
N LEU A 310 4.93 8.11 14.75
CA LEU A 310 5.54 9.27 14.10
C LEU A 310 4.50 10.11 13.33
N TYR A 311 3.58 9.46 12.60
CA TYR A 311 2.47 10.14 11.93
C TYR A 311 1.57 10.87 12.94
N SER A 312 1.09 10.16 13.97
CA SER A 312 0.18 10.75 14.94
C SER A 312 0.81 11.83 15.80
N LEU A 313 2.08 11.69 16.17
CA LEU A 313 2.83 12.72 16.88
C LEU A 313 2.94 13.99 16.03
N THR A 314 3.28 13.85 14.75
CA THR A 314 3.30 14.98 13.80
C THR A 314 1.94 15.66 13.79
N TYR A 315 0.86 14.89 13.66
CA TYR A 315 -0.50 15.41 13.60
C TYR A 315 -0.90 16.11 14.91
N ALA A 316 -0.54 15.57 16.07
CA ALA A 316 -0.84 16.16 17.37
C ALA A 316 -0.10 17.49 17.59
N ILE A 317 1.22 17.52 17.32
CA ILE A 317 2.04 18.74 17.45
C ILE A 317 1.51 19.86 16.56
N THR A 318 1.15 19.53 15.32
CA THR A 318 0.71 20.51 14.33
C THR A 318 -0.75 20.97 14.53
N ALA A 319 -1.50 20.41 15.50
CA ALA A 319 -2.91 20.72 15.73
C ALA A 319 -3.16 22.18 16.14
N TRP A 320 -2.19 22.80 16.80
CA TRP A 320 -2.28 24.15 17.33
C TRP A 320 -1.45 25.17 16.54
N PHE A 321 -0.90 24.78 15.39
CA PHE A 321 -0.14 25.66 14.53
C PHE A 321 -1.06 26.57 13.71
N SER A 322 -0.49 27.67 13.19
CA SER A 322 -1.14 28.45 12.13
C SER A 322 -1.26 27.60 10.85
N GLU A 323 -2.23 27.88 9.99
CA GLU A 323 -2.52 27.05 8.81
C GLU A 323 -1.29 26.89 7.88
N SER A 324 -0.46 27.93 7.73
CA SER A 324 0.76 27.86 6.91
C SER A 324 1.82 26.95 7.53
N MET A 325 2.00 27.01 8.85
CA MET A 325 2.93 26.17 9.59
C MET A 325 2.45 24.72 9.65
N GLU A 326 1.16 24.51 9.89
CA GLU A 326 0.52 23.19 9.83
C GLU A 326 0.79 22.54 8.47
N LYS A 327 0.49 23.23 7.36
CA LYS A 327 0.73 22.72 6.01
C LYS A 327 2.19 22.32 5.80
N LYS A 328 3.14 23.15 6.22
CA LYS A 328 4.57 22.86 6.09
C LYS A 328 4.98 21.62 6.90
N TRP A 329 4.62 21.58 8.19
CA TRP A 329 5.10 20.55 9.11
C TRP A 329 4.42 19.20 8.91
N VAL A 330 3.13 19.16 8.54
CA VAL A 330 2.45 17.91 8.18
C VAL A 330 3.08 17.28 6.94
N ARG A 331 3.40 18.08 5.91
CA ARG A 331 4.09 17.58 4.70
C ARG A 331 5.46 16.98 5.05
N ILE A 332 6.26 17.70 5.83
CA ILE A 332 7.59 17.24 6.25
C ILE A 332 7.48 15.96 7.08
N GLY A 333 6.59 15.94 8.08
CA GLY A 333 6.42 14.78 8.96
C GLY A 333 5.93 13.55 8.19
N ASN A 334 5.02 13.70 7.23
CA ASN A 334 4.56 12.57 6.41
C ASN A 334 5.68 11.99 5.54
N ILE A 335 6.49 12.84 4.91
CA ILE A 335 7.66 12.39 4.13
C ILE A 335 8.67 11.70 5.05
N PHE A 336 8.95 12.29 6.22
CA PHE A 336 9.89 11.73 7.19
C PHE A 336 9.43 10.37 7.71
N SER A 337 8.17 10.23 8.12
CA SER A 337 7.60 8.95 8.57
C SER A 337 7.64 7.89 7.45
N ALA A 338 7.37 8.27 6.21
CA ALA A 338 7.46 7.35 5.07
C ALA A 338 8.91 6.93 4.78
N LEU A 339 9.88 7.85 4.85
CA LEU A 339 11.30 7.53 4.70
C LEU A 339 11.82 6.66 5.85
N PHE A 340 11.41 6.95 7.08
CA PHE A 340 11.70 6.11 8.24
C PHE A 340 11.20 4.68 8.01
N PHE A 341 9.92 4.53 7.64
CA PHE A 341 9.33 3.23 7.34
C PHE A 341 10.13 2.49 6.26
N MET A 342 10.42 3.16 5.14
CA MET A 342 11.20 2.58 4.04
C MET A 342 12.59 2.13 4.46
N ILE A 343 13.36 2.99 5.13
CA ILE A 343 14.75 2.72 5.49
C ILE A 343 14.82 1.61 6.54
N ILE A 344 14.04 1.73 7.62
CA ILE A 344 14.10 0.77 8.72
C ILE A 344 13.58 -0.59 8.28
N LEU A 345 12.50 -0.62 7.50
CA LEU A 345 11.97 -1.88 7.00
C LEU A 345 12.91 -2.51 5.96
N PHE A 346 13.59 -1.73 5.11
CA PHE A 346 14.65 -2.27 4.25
C PHE A 346 15.78 -2.93 5.05
N LEU A 347 16.20 -2.32 6.17
CA LEU A 347 17.30 -2.81 6.98
C LEU A 347 16.93 -4.02 7.85
N LEU A 348 15.69 -4.09 8.33
CA LEU A 348 15.28 -5.03 9.37
C LEU A 348 14.21 -6.04 8.94
N ASN A 349 13.58 -5.89 7.77
CA ASN A 349 12.61 -6.85 7.25
C ASN A 349 13.34 -8.06 6.66
N LEU A 350 13.83 -8.93 7.54
CA LEU A 350 14.61 -10.11 7.21
C LEU A 350 13.69 -11.33 7.14
N PRO A 351 13.28 -11.80 5.96
CA PRO A 351 12.26 -12.84 5.81
C PRO A 351 12.63 -14.22 6.35
N TYR A 352 13.91 -14.43 6.65
CA TYR A 352 14.50 -15.69 7.08
C TYR A 352 14.87 -15.69 8.57
N MET A 353 14.83 -14.53 9.24
CA MET A 353 15.30 -14.38 10.62
C MET A 353 14.29 -13.58 11.43
N PRO A 354 13.45 -14.23 12.25
CA PRO A 354 12.53 -13.53 13.12
C PRO A 354 13.31 -12.75 14.18
N ILE A 355 12.99 -11.47 14.34
CA ILE A 355 13.50 -10.64 15.44
C ILE A 355 12.30 -10.34 16.33
N VAL A 356 12.26 -10.97 17.50
CA VAL A 356 11.14 -10.88 18.43
C VAL A 356 11.48 -9.95 19.60
N PHE A 357 10.59 -9.00 19.88
CA PHE A 357 10.66 -8.11 21.03
C PHE A 357 9.70 -8.58 22.11
N GLN A 358 10.22 -8.76 23.32
CA GLN A 358 9.45 -8.96 24.52
C GLN A 358 9.78 -7.82 25.48
N VAL A 359 8.77 -7.07 25.92
CA VAL A 359 8.92 -6.09 27.00
C VAL A 359 8.42 -6.76 28.26
N GLY A 360 9.34 -6.98 29.21
CA GLY A 360 9.17 -7.49 30.58
C GLY A 360 7.82 -8.12 30.95
N SER A 361 7.84 -9.44 31.17
CA SER A 361 6.79 -10.17 31.90
C SER A 361 6.63 -9.68 33.33
#